data_AF-A0A1I6WVD3-F1
#
_entry.id   AF-A0A1I6WVD3-F1
#
_cell.length_a   1.000
_cell.length_b   1.000
_cell.length_c   1.000
_cell.angle_alpha   90.00
_cell.angle_beta   90.00
_cell.angle_gamma   90.00
#
_symmetry.space_group_name_H-M   'P 1'
#
loop_
_entity.id
_entity.type
_entity.pdbx_description
1 polymer ?
#
loop_
_entity_poly.entity_id
_entity_poly.type
_entity_poly.pdbx_seq_one_letter_code
_entity_poly.pdbx_strand_id
1 'polypeptide(L)'
;MELVPAVDQGNRSLTMHINKVHAVRTLALVARELGEDADWLADIATDLEPEDGLIWVYDPQYPDGTMAFSDFGIESLRNLIEVHRSAPK
;
A
#
# COMPACT_ATOMS: atom_id res chain seq x y z
N MET A 1 32.18 -34.60 -34.84
CA MET A 1 31.03 -35.10 -34.06
C MET A 1 31.12 -34.42 -32.72
N GLU A 2 30.59 -33.20 -32.64
CA GLU A 2 30.60 -32.40 -31.41
C GLU A 2 29.30 -32.68 -30.65
N LEU A 3 29.43 -33.05 -29.39
CA LEU A 3 28.33 -33.03 -28.43
C LEU A 3 28.61 -31.86 -27.50
N VAL A 4 27.92 -30.75 -27.75
CA VAL A 4 27.85 -29.62 -26.82
C VAL A 4 27.05 -30.06 -25.58
N PRO A 5 27.54 -29.85 -24.36
CA PRO A 5 26.73 -30.06 -23.17
C PRO A 5 25.65 -28.98 -23.12
N ALA A 6 24.42 -29.41 -22.87
CA ALA A 6 23.28 -28.53 -22.68
C ALA A 6 23.58 -27.53 -21.55
N VAL A 7 23.44 -26.24 -21.87
CA VAL A 7 23.44 -25.16 -20.88
C VAL A 7 22.24 -25.40 -19.97
N ASP A 8 22.51 -25.82 -18.74
CA ASP A 8 21.55 -25.83 -17.65
C ASP A 8 21.08 -24.38 -17.46
N GLN A 9 19.90 -24.06 -17.99
CA GLN A 9 19.19 -22.84 -17.66
C GLN A 9 18.67 -23.01 -16.23
N GLY A 10 19.60 -22.87 -15.29
CA GLY A 10 19.36 -22.80 -13.87
C GLY A 10 18.24 -21.80 -13.64
N ASN A 11 17.08 -22.36 -13.33
CA ASN A 11 15.88 -21.72 -12.87
C ASN A 11 16.29 -20.54 -11.99
N ARG A 12 16.20 -19.31 -12.51
CA ARG A 12 16.27 -18.11 -11.70
C ARG A 12 15.06 -18.21 -10.79
N SER A 13 15.27 -18.81 -9.62
CA SER A 13 14.33 -18.78 -8.51
C SER A 13 13.93 -17.33 -8.39
N LEU A 14 12.72 -17.01 -8.87
CA LEU A 14 12.06 -15.77 -8.55
C LEU A 14 11.91 -15.88 -7.04
N THR A 15 12.88 -15.32 -6.31
CA THR A 15 12.79 -15.25 -4.86
C THR A 15 11.57 -14.41 -4.58
N MET A 16 10.43 -15.07 -4.41
CA MET A 16 9.18 -14.48 -3.99
C MET A 16 9.49 -13.88 -2.64
N HIS A 17 9.69 -12.56 -2.61
CA HIS A 17 9.89 -11.85 -1.36
C HIS A 17 8.63 -12.04 -0.53
N ILE A 18 8.75 -12.82 0.55
CA ILE A 18 7.66 -12.96 1.51
C ILE A 18 7.49 -11.61 2.21
N ASN A 19 6.25 -11.16 2.25
CA ASN A 19 5.70 -9.94 2.86
C ASN A 19 6.73 -8.92 3.39
N LYS A 20 7.00 -7.86 2.61
CA LYS A 20 7.85 -6.73 3.03
C LYS A 20 7.18 -5.81 4.06
N VAL A 21 5.86 -5.90 4.19
CA VAL A 21 5.08 -5.11 5.14
C VAL A 21 4.77 -5.98 6.36
N HIS A 22 5.27 -5.58 7.53
CA HIS A 22 5.11 -6.33 8.77
C HIS A 22 3.98 -5.79 9.65
N ALA A 23 3.46 -4.60 9.34
CA ALA A 23 2.38 -3.94 10.05
C ALA A 23 1.71 -2.90 9.13
N VAL A 24 0.45 -2.61 9.43
CA VAL A 24 -0.34 -1.55 8.81
C VAL A 24 -1.03 -0.73 9.89
N ARG A 25 -1.33 0.54 9.60
CA ARG A 25 -2.12 1.44 10.47
C ARG A 25 -3.45 1.72 9.79
N THR A 26 -4.56 1.51 10.50
CA THR A 26 -5.90 1.80 9.97
C THR A 26 -6.08 3.29 9.72
N LEU A 27 -6.97 3.65 8.81
CA LEU A 27 -7.26 5.03 8.44
C LEU A 27 -7.62 5.90 9.63
N ALA A 28 -8.46 5.41 10.54
CA ALA A 28 -8.81 6.15 11.75
C ALA A 28 -7.60 6.44 12.66
N LEU A 29 -6.63 5.51 12.72
CA LEU A 29 -5.39 5.72 13.47
C LEU A 29 -4.51 6.77 12.77
N VAL A 30 -4.34 6.67 11.45
CA VAL A 30 -3.54 7.63 10.67
C VAL A 30 -4.17 9.03 10.71
N ALA A 31 -5.48 9.16 10.57
CA ALA A 31 -6.20 10.43 10.72
C ALA A 31 -5.92 11.08 12.07
N ARG A 32 -6.00 10.29 13.16
CA ARG A 32 -5.66 10.76 14.51
C ARG A 32 -4.21 11.21 14.63
N GLU A 33 -3.27 10.48 14.02
CA GLU A 33 -1.84 10.80 14.04
C GLU A 33 -1.51 12.06 13.23
N LEU A 34 -2.21 12.30 12.13
CA LEU A 34 -2.06 13.48 11.29
C LEU A 34 -2.84 14.70 11.82
N GLY A 35 -3.79 14.50 12.72
CA GLY A 35 -4.69 15.55 13.22
C GLY A 35 -5.75 15.96 12.20
N GLU A 36 -6.10 15.06 11.30
CA GLU A 36 -7.04 15.28 10.21
C GLU A 36 -8.39 14.59 10.50
N ASP A 37 -9.44 15.05 9.83
CA ASP A 37 -10.73 14.38 9.86
C ASP A 37 -10.67 13.04 9.09
N ALA A 38 -11.28 12.00 9.66
CA ALA A 38 -11.19 10.65 9.09
C ALA A 38 -11.99 10.51 7.79
N ASP A 39 -13.17 11.12 7.70
CA ASP A 39 -14.00 11.03 6.51
C ASP A 39 -13.34 11.81 5.35
N TRP A 40 -12.81 13.00 5.64
CA TRP A 40 -12.02 13.75 4.66
C TRP A 40 -10.76 13.00 4.21
N LEU A 41 -10.06 12.34 5.14
CA LEU A 41 -8.89 11.56 4.78
C LEU A 41 -9.26 10.33 3.92
N ALA A 42 -10.42 9.73 4.16
CA ALA A 42 -10.93 8.63 3.35
C ALA A 42 -11.23 9.06 1.92
N ASP A 43 -11.86 10.22 1.74
CA ASP A 43 -12.12 10.79 0.41
C ASP A 43 -10.82 11.07 -0.37
N ILE A 44 -9.75 11.47 0.32
CA ILE A 44 -8.44 11.63 -0.32
C ILE A 44 -7.82 10.27 -0.64
N ALA A 45 -7.88 9.33 0.29
CA ALA A 45 -7.26 8.02 0.14
C ALA A 45 -7.90 7.16 -0.97
N THR A 46 -9.06 7.52 -1.52
CA THR A 46 -9.66 6.80 -2.65
C THR A 46 -8.80 6.81 -3.91
N ASP A 47 -7.88 7.78 -4.05
CA ASP A 47 -6.98 7.85 -5.20
C ASP A 47 -5.72 6.99 -5.03
N LEU A 48 -5.55 6.30 -3.90
CA LEU A 48 -4.45 5.37 -3.67
C LEU A 48 -4.82 3.95 -4.07
N GLU A 49 -3.88 3.27 -4.71
CA GLU A 49 -4.01 1.86 -5.09
C GLU A 49 -3.21 0.94 -4.13
N PRO A 50 -3.40 -0.39 -4.18
CA PRO A 50 -2.60 -1.32 -3.38
C PRO A 50 -1.09 -1.15 -3.56
N GLU A 51 -0.65 -0.79 -4.77
CA GLU A 51 0.74 -0.51 -5.11
C GLU A 51 1.30 0.71 -4.37
N ASP A 52 0.44 1.67 -4.02
CA ASP A 52 0.82 2.86 -3.25
C ASP A 52 0.89 2.58 -1.75
N GLY A 53 0.58 1.36 -1.32
CA GLY A 53 0.64 0.93 0.07
C GLY A 53 -0.68 1.02 0.82
N LEU A 54 -1.81 1.23 0.12
CA LEU A 54 -3.17 1.07 0.64
C LEU A 54 -3.52 -0.41 0.76
N ILE A 55 -4.14 -0.80 1.87
CA ILE A 55 -4.57 -2.17 2.15
C ILE A 55 -5.98 -2.12 2.74
N TRP A 56 -6.86 -3.02 2.30
CA TRP A 56 -8.19 -3.19 2.89
C TRP A 56 -8.14 -4.24 4.01
N VAL A 57 -8.56 -3.85 5.21
CA VAL A 57 -8.65 -4.71 6.39
C VAL A 57 -10.12 -5.00 6.68
N TYR A 58 -10.48 -6.27 6.74
CA TYR A 58 -11.84 -6.73 7.04
C TYR A 58 -11.86 -7.40 8.41
N ASP A 59 -12.88 -7.10 9.21
CA ASP A 59 -13.12 -7.77 10.48
C ASP A 59 -14.63 -7.82 10.80
N PRO A 60 -15.06 -8.60 11.79
CA PRO A 60 -16.49 -8.76 12.08
C PRO A 60 -17.26 -7.48 12.42
N GLN A 61 -16.58 -6.43 12.92
CA GLN A 61 -17.20 -5.13 13.20
C GLN A 61 -17.32 -4.25 11.95
N TYR A 62 -16.40 -4.43 11.00
CA TYR A 62 -16.33 -3.68 9.74
C TYR A 62 -16.33 -4.66 8.56
N PRO A 63 -17.49 -5.27 8.25
CA PRO A 63 -17.59 -6.27 7.19
C PRO A 63 -17.35 -5.69 5.80
N ASP A 64 -17.57 -4.38 5.62
CA ASP A 64 -17.29 -3.65 4.37
C ASP A 64 -15.81 -3.26 4.24
N GLY A 65 -15.01 -3.52 5.29
CA GLY A 65 -13.59 -3.24 5.33
C GLY A 65 -13.26 -1.82 5.80
N THR A 66 -11.99 -1.63 6.15
CA THR A 66 -11.39 -0.36 6.52
C THR A 66 -10.08 -0.21 5.78
N MET A 67 -9.84 0.98 5.22
CA MET A 67 -8.55 1.33 4.65
C MET A 67 -7.47 1.31 5.74
N ALA A 68 -6.31 0.78 5.40
CA ALA A 68 -5.12 0.76 6.23
C ALA A 68 -3.88 0.98 5.37
N PHE A 69 -2.83 1.49 5.98
CA PHE A 69 -1.65 1.93 5.26
C PHE A 69 -0.42 1.25 5.83
N SER A 70 0.44 0.77 4.94
CA SER A 70 1.83 0.49 5.29
C SER A 70 2.57 1.81 5.60
N ASP A 71 3.79 1.75 6.14
CA ASP A 71 4.61 2.95 6.31
C ASP A 71 4.80 3.70 4.98
N PHE A 72 5.01 2.97 3.88
CA PHE A 72 5.07 3.56 2.53
C PHE A 72 3.74 4.23 2.14
N GLY A 73 2.62 3.56 2.41
CA GLY A 73 1.29 4.12 2.15
C GLY A 73 1.00 5.42 2.88
N ILE A 74 1.53 5.59 4.10
CA ILE A 74 1.40 6.85 4.85
C ILE A 74 2.18 7.98 4.16
N GLU A 75 3.38 7.70 3.63
CA GLU A 75 4.14 8.70 2.87
C GLU A 75 3.44 9.05 1.55
N SER A 76 2.92 8.05 0.82
CA SER A 76 2.10 8.28 -0.39
C SER A 76 0.89 9.14 -0.09
N LEU A 77 0.17 8.86 1.00
CA LEU A 77 -0.99 9.62 1.44
C LEU A 77 -0.64 11.08 1.79
N ARG A 78 0.51 11.33 2.44
CA ARG A 78 0.97 12.70 2.72
C ARG A 78 1.21 13.50 1.44
N ASN A 79 1.86 12.90 0.45
CA ASN A 79 2.07 13.56 -0.84
C ASN A 79 0.73 13.90 -1.51
N LEU A 80 -0.23 12.97 -1.46
CA LEU A 80 -1.55 13.18 -2.04
C LEU A 80 -2.35 14.29 -1.34
N ILE A 81 -2.25 14.37 0.00
CA ILE A 81 -2.82 15.48 0.78
C ILE A 81 -2.25 16.83 0.32
N GLU A 82 -0.94 16.92 0.10
CA GLU A 82 -0.30 18.15 -0.39
C GLU A 82 -0.79 18.55 -1.79
N VAL A 83 -0.95 17.57 -2.69
CA VAL A 83 -1.54 17.79 -4.02
C VAL A 83 -2.97 18.31 -3.89
N HIS A 84 -3.80 17.69 -3.06
CA HIS A 84 -5.19 18.10 -2.87
C HIS A 84 -5.30 19.52 -2.27
N ARG A 85 -4.40 19.89 -1.36
CA ARG A 85 -4.35 21.23 -0.76
C ARG A 85 -3.84 22.32 -1.70
N SER A 86 -2.97 21.95 -2.65
CA SER A 86 -2.41 22.87 -3.64
C SER A 86 -3.26 23.00 -4.90
N ALA A 87 -4.22 22.08 -5.12
CA ALA A 87 -5.17 22.18 -6.20
C ALA A 87 -6.08 23.42 -6.03
N PRO A 88 -6.29 24.21 -7.09
CA PRO A 88 -7.26 25.29 -7.05
C PRO A 88 -8.67 24.72 -6.83
N LYS A 89 -9.41 25.33 -5.90
CA LYS A 89 -10.81 25.00 -5.59
C LYS A 89 -11.77 25.47 -6.68
#